data_AF-A0A7X0G5F7-F1
#
_entry.id   AF-A0A7X0G5F7-F1
#
_cell.length_a   1.000
_cell.length_b   1.000
_cell.length_c   1.000
_cell.angle_alpha   90.00
_cell.angle_beta   90.00
_cell.angle_gamma   90.00
#
_symmetry.space_group_name_H-M   'P 1'
#
loop_
_entity.id
_entity.type
_entity.pdbx_description
1 polymer ?
#
loop_
_entity_poly.entity_id
_entity_poly.type
_entity_poly.pdbx_seq_one_letter_code
_entity_poly.pdbx_strand_id
1 'polypeptide(L)'
;MRALLSAWFAAALVAALAVCTLKVAAPAIERGEPVDEYAQVLRVHLPWLLFCTFMAITSGSYVRDRRGGPGRVLAALPVPLLGSLAAAALGIPFSDTAVGLILHLIEAVLGVALGLALSRTLSRRWAAEVADTGERRGRRKARR
;
A
#
# COMPACT_ATOMS: atom_id res chain seq x y z
N MET A 1 19.07 -9.85 0.82
CA MET A 1 18.20 -10.01 2.01
C MET A 1 17.96 -8.69 2.73
N ARG A 2 18.99 -7.89 3.06
CA ARG A 2 18.83 -6.57 3.70
C ARG A 2 17.79 -5.64 3.05
N ALA A 3 17.80 -5.50 1.72
CA ALA A 3 16.83 -4.68 0.99
C ALA A 3 15.38 -5.18 1.09
N LEU A 4 15.18 -6.50 1.22
CA LEU A 4 13.86 -7.10 1.40
C LEU A 4 13.36 -6.83 2.83
N LEU A 5 14.25 -6.99 3.82
CA LEU A 5 13.96 -6.70 5.23
C LEU A 5 13.64 -5.22 5.45
N SER A 6 14.39 -4.30 4.84
CA SER A 6 14.10 -2.86 4.93
C SER A 6 12.77 -2.50 4.26
N ALA A 7 12.42 -3.15 3.15
CA ALA A 7 11.14 -2.96 2.48
C ALA A 7 9.98 -3.43 3.38
N TRP A 8 10.13 -4.61 3.97
CA TRP A 8 9.16 -5.18 4.90
C TRP A 8 9.04 -4.35 6.18
N PHE A 9 10.15 -3.81 6.69
CA PHE A 9 10.12 -2.94 7.86
C PHE A 9 9.42 -1.61 7.56
N ALA A 10 9.74 -0.96 6.43
CA ALA A 10 9.05 0.26 5.99
C ALA A 10 7.55 0.01 5.75
N ALA A 11 7.23 -1.12 5.12
CA ALA A 11 5.86 -1.57 4.94
C ALA A 11 5.17 -1.78 6.30
N ALA A 12 5.78 -2.51 7.23
CA ALA A 12 5.25 -2.70 8.58
C ALA A 12 5.03 -1.39 9.34
N LEU A 13 5.92 -0.41 9.18
CA LEU A 13 5.79 0.92 9.80
C LEU A 13 4.59 1.69 9.23
N VAL A 14 4.44 1.71 7.90
CA VAL A 14 3.29 2.32 7.22
C VAL A 14 2.00 1.61 7.61
N ALA A 15 2.04 0.28 7.69
CA ALA A 15 0.94 -0.54 8.14
C ALA A 15 0.51 -0.19 9.56
N ALA A 16 1.47 -0.08 10.49
CA ALA A 16 1.20 0.30 11.87
C ALA A 16 0.57 1.70 11.97
N LEU A 17 1.09 2.68 11.23
CA LEU A 17 0.52 4.03 11.19
C LEU A 17 -0.91 4.04 10.64
N ALA A 18 -1.15 3.34 9.53
CA ALA A 18 -2.46 3.22 8.92
C ALA A 18 -3.48 2.52 9.85
N VAL A 19 -3.05 1.49 10.56
CA VAL A 19 -3.85 0.80 11.57
C VAL A 19 -4.15 1.71 12.77
N CYS A 20 -3.18 2.50 13.24
CA CYS A 20 -3.41 3.51 14.27
C CYS A 20 -4.42 4.57 13.81
N THR A 21 -4.31 5.04 12.55
CA THR A 21 -5.30 5.99 12.00
C THR A 21 -6.69 5.35 11.87
N LEU A 22 -6.77 4.08 11.46
CA LEU A 22 -8.02 3.32 11.43
C LEU A 22 -8.64 3.22 12.82
N LYS A 23 -7.86 2.91 13.85
CA LYS A 23 -8.34 2.82 15.23
C LYS A 23 -8.87 4.16 15.75
N VAL A 24 -8.23 5.27 15.40
CA VAL A 24 -8.69 6.62 15.78
C VAL A 24 -9.93 7.04 14.97
N ALA A 25 -10.03 6.62 13.72
CA ALA A 25 -11.14 6.97 12.83
C ALA A 25 -12.36 6.04 12.97
N ALA A 26 -12.19 4.85 13.56
CA ALA A 26 -13.25 3.87 13.69
C ALA A 26 -14.43 4.43 14.51
N PRO A 27 -15.68 4.19 14.06
CA PRO A 27 -16.85 4.64 14.80
C PRO A 27 -16.89 3.96 16.18
N ALA A 28 -17.18 4.73 17.22
CA ALA A 28 -17.40 4.20 18.56
C ALA A 28 -18.73 3.42 18.58
N ILE A 29 -18.64 2.10 18.40
CA ILE A 29 -19.78 1.17 18.38
C ILE A 29 -20.59 1.27 19.69
N GLU A 30 -19.95 1.67 20.79
CA GLU A 30 -20.55 1.77 22.12
C GLU A 30 -21.64 2.85 22.27
N ARG A 31 -21.80 3.79 21.33
CA ARG A 31 -22.77 4.89 21.48
C ARG A 31 -24.12 4.69 20.78
N GLY A 32 -24.30 3.62 20.01
CA GLY A 32 -25.56 3.37 19.30
C GLY A 32 -25.98 4.50 18.34
N GLU A 33 -25.06 5.40 17.99
CA GLU A 33 -25.34 6.45 17.02
C GLU A 33 -25.49 5.81 15.62
N PRO A 34 -26.54 6.16 14.86
CA PRO A 34 -26.68 5.70 13.49
C PRO A 34 -25.49 6.21 12.68
N VAL A 35 -24.60 5.30 12.29
CA VAL A 35 -23.47 5.62 11.43
C VAL A 35 -23.99 5.71 10.01
N ASP A 36 -23.95 6.92 9.45
CA ASP A 36 -24.22 7.17 8.03
C ASP A 36 -23.33 6.26 7.15
N GLU A 37 -23.89 5.65 6.11
CA GLU A 37 -23.19 4.73 5.21
C GLU A 37 -21.96 5.42 4.59
N TYR A 38 -22.05 6.71 4.28
CA TYR A 38 -20.93 7.51 3.79
C TYR A 38 -19.81 7.65 4.82
N ALA A 39 -20.16 7.81 6.10
CA ALA A 39 -19.17 7.87 7.17
C ALA A 39 -18.48 6.52 7.38
N GLN A 40 -19.18 5.40 7.17
CA GLN A 40 -18.60 4.06 7.21
C GLN A 40 -17.60 3.85 6.07
N VAL A 41 -17.93 4.27 4.85
CA VAL A 41 -16.99 4.24 3.70
C VAL A 41 -15.73 5.07 3.97
N LEU A 42 -15.89 6.29 4.49
CA LEU A 42 -14.73 7.16 4.75
C LEU A 42 -13.84 6.66 5.88
N ARG A 43 -14.41 5.98 6.89
CA ARG A 43 -13.69 5.59 8.12
C ARG A 43 -13.11 4.19 8.07
N VAL A 44 -13.66 3.29 7.24
CA VAL A 44 -13.23 1.88 7.18
C VAL A 44 -12.63 1.55 5.81
N HIS A 45 -13.39 1.78 4.73
CA HIS A 45 -13.02 1.36 3.38
C HIS A 45 -11.88 2.20 2.78
N LEU A 46 -11.93 3.52 2.93
CA LEU A 46 -10.90 4.41 2.38
C LEU A 46 -9.52 4.21 3.05
N PRO A 47 -9.40 4.11 4.38
CA PRO A 47 -8.11 3.83 5.02
C PRO A 47 -7.58 2.43 4.70
N TRP A 48 -8.46 1.43 4.57
CA TRP A 48 -8.06 0.08 4.16
C TRP A 48 -7.50 0.04 2.73
N LEU A 49 -8.17 0.72 1.79
CA LEU A 49 -7.70 0.83 0.41
C LEU A 49 -6.36 1.58 0.33
N LEU A 50 -6.20 2.67 1.10
CA LEU A 50 -4.94 3.39 1.21
C LEU A 50 -3.82 2.53 1.80
N PHE A 51 -4.12 1.75 2.85
CA PHE A 51 -3.19 0.79 3.44
C PHE A 51 -2.68 -0.19 2.37
N CYS A 52 -3.58 -0.85 1.64
CA CYS A 52 -3.22 -1.81 0.60
C CYS A 52 -2.41 -1.14 -0.52
N THR A 53 -2.77 0.08 -0.89
CA THR A 53 -2.07 0.87 -1.92
C THR A 53 -0.64 1.21 -1.48
N PHE A 54 -0.46 1.82 -0.32
CA PHE A 54 0.87 2.24 0.14
C PHE A 54 1.80 1.05 0.36
N MET A 55 1.28 -0.05 0.88
CA MET A 55 2.06 -1.28 1.06
C MET A 55 2.50 -1.90 -0.27
N ALA A 56 1.63 -1.87 -1.29
CA ALA A 56 1.99 -2.32 -2.63
C ALA A 56 3.00 -1.38 -3.31
N ILE A 57 2.90 -0.07 -3.07
CA ILE A 57 3.92 0.89 -3.53
C ILE A 57 5.27 0.59 -2.88
N THR A 58 5.33 0.45 -1.56
CA THR A 58 6.59 0.24 -0.83
C THR A 58 7.25 -1.08 -1.23
N SER A 59 6.48 -2.18 -1.26
CA SER A 59 6.98 -3.49 -1.71
C SER A 59 7.42 -3.46 -3.18
N GLY A 60 6.64 -2.87 -4.08
CA GLY A 60 6.95 -2.77 -5.51
C GLY A 60 8.20 -1.93 -5.80
N SER A 61 8.44 -0.90 -4.99
CA SER A 61 9.58 0.02 -5.14
C SER A 61 10.91 -0.61 -4.73
N TYR A 62 10.91 -1.46 -3.70
CA TYR A 62 12.12 -2.12 -3.22
C TYR A 62 12.49 -3.39 -4.00
N VAL A 63 11.52 -4.08 -4.61
CA VAL A 63 11.78 -5.27 -5.45
C VAL A 63 12.23 -4.87 -6.87
N ARG A 64 12.49 -3.57 -7.10
CA ARG A 64 12.75 -2.98 -8.41
C ARG A 64 13.88 -3.67 -9.19
N ASP A 65 14.92 -4.11 -8.48
CA ASP A 65 16.18 -4.60 -9.09
C ASP A 65 16.36 -6.12 -9.18
N ARG A 66 15.53 -6.95 -8.52
CA ARG A 66 15.92 -8.36 -8.29
C ARG A 66 15.04 -9.47 -8.87
N ARG A 67 13.78 -9.24 -9.18
CA ARG A 67 12.88 -10.26 -9.77
C ARG A 67 11.86 -9.57 -10.68
N GLY A 68 11.64 -10.12 -11.88
CA GLY A 68 10.68 -9.57 -12.86
C GLY A 68 9.24 -9.47 -12.33
N GLY A 69 8.31 -9.10 -13.21
CA GLY A 69 6.89 -8.87 -12.91
C GLY A 69 6.24 -9.78 -11.84
N PRO A 70 6.33 -11.12 -11.93
CA PRO A 70 5.67 -12.03 -10.99
C PRO A 70 6.27 -11.99 -9.56
N GLY A 71 7.56 -11.69 -9.41
CA GLY A 71 8.19 -11.58 -8.09
C GLY A 71 7.68 -10.40 -7.28
N ARG A 72 7.25 -9.31 -7.94
CA ARG A 72 6.65 -8.16 -7.28
C ARG A 72 5.23 -8.46 -6.78
N VAL A 73 4.46 -9.20 -7.56
CA VAL A 73 3.10 -9.62 -7.20
C VAL A 73 3.14 -10.54 -5.98
N LEU A 74 4.02 -11.56 -6.01
CA LEU A 74 4.20 -12.48 -4.89
C LEU A 74 4.70 -11.80 -3.61
N ALA A 75 5.48 -10.71 -3.71
CA ALA A 75 5.91 -9.94 -2.56
C ALA A 75 4.79 -9.07 -1.96
N ALA A 76 3.82 -8.65 -2.78
CA ALA A 76 2.71 -7.80 -2.36
C ALA A 76 1.47 -8.59 -1.89
N LEU A 77 1.31 -9.83 -2.32
CA LEU A 77 0.13 -10.67 -2.02
C LEU A 77 -0.07 -11.01 -0.53
N PRO A 78 0.97 -11.25 0.29
CA PRO A 78 0.82 -11.53 1.71
C PRO A 78 0.36 -10.33 2.52
N VAL A 79 0.57 -9.11 2.01
CA VAL A 79 0.30 -7.86 2.72
C VAL A 79 -1.16 -7.72 3.15
N PRO A 80 -2.16 -7.83 2.26
CA PRO A 80 -3.56 -7.70 2.68
C PRO A 80 -3.96 -8.77 3.68
N LEU A 81 -3.46 -10.01 3.53
CA LEU A 81 -3.70 -11.08 4.51
C LEU A 81 -3.15 -10.73 5.90
N LEU A 82 -1.92 -10.22 5.99
CA LEU A 82 -1.32 -9.78 7.24
C LEU A 82 -2.03 -8.56 7.83
N GLY A 83 -2.47 -7.63 6.98
CA GLY A 83 -3.29 -6.50 7.38
C GLY A 83 -4.60 -6.94 8.02
N SER A 84 -5.29 -7.93 7.42
CA SER A 84 -6.55 -8.46 7.95
C SER A 84 -6.34 -9.15 9.29
N LEU A 85 -5.26 -9.94 9.44
CA LEU A 85 -4.89 -10.58 10.70
C LEU A 85 -4.57 -9.55 11.80
N ALA A 86 -3.79 -8.52 11.48
CA ALA A 86 -3.43 -7.47 12.42
C ALA A 86 -4.65 -6.67 12.87
N ALA A 87 -5.54 -6.35 11.93
CA ALA A 87 -6.71 -5.57 12.20
C ALA A 87 -7.75 -6.40 13.02
N ALA A 88 -7.87 -7.71 12.76
CA ALA A 88 -8.63 -8.65 13.59
C ALA A 88 -8.09 -8.73 15.02
N ALA A 89 -6.77 -8.83 15.19
CA ALA A 89 -6.13 -8.87 16.50
C ALA A 89 -6.34 -7.59 17.33
N LEU A 90 -6.61 -6.46 16.67
CA LEU A 90 -6.84 -5.16 17.31
C LEU A 90 -8.32 -4.86 17.56
N GLY A 91 -9.23 -5.78 17.21
CA GLY A 91 -10.67 -5.59 17.40
C GLY A 91 -11.24 -4.44 16.56
N ILE A 92 -10.61 -4.12 15.43
CA ILE A 92 -11.17 -3.15 14.49
C ILE A 92 -12.46 -3.78 13.93
N PRO A 93 -13.59 -3.06 13.88
CA PRO A 93 -14.81 -3.64 13.33
C PRO A 93 -14.62 -4.01 11.86
N PHE A 94 -14.73 -5.31 11.57
CA PHE A 94 -14.92 -5.81 10.22
C PHE A 94 -16.41 -6.02 10.01
N SER A 95 -16.83 -5.99 8.76
CA SER A 95 -18.17 -6.46 8.45
C SER A 95 -18.20 -7.98 8.67
N ASP A 96 -19.01 -8.43 9.64
CA ASP A 96 -19.28 -9.86 9.87
C ASP A 96 -20.13 -10.48 8.76
N THR A 97 -20.52 -9.68 7.76
CA THR A 97 -21.31 -10.12 6.63
C THR A 97 -20.43 -10.63 5.49
N ALA A 98 -20.90 -11.65 4.79
CA ALA A 98 -20.22 -12.20 3.61
C ALA A 98 -19.96 -11.11 2.53
N VAL A 99 -20.90 -10.16 2.38
CA VAL A 99 -20.77 -9.05 1.43
C VAL A 99 -19.62 -8.13 1.81
N GLY A 100 -19.49 -7.74 3.07
CA GLY A 100 -18.41 -6.85 3.49
C GLY A 100 -17.02 -7.51 3.45
N LEU A 101 -16.96 -8.83 3.61
CA LEU A 101 -15.72 -9.60 3.45
C LEU A 101 -15.28 -9.64 1.97
N ILE A 102 -16.22 -9.84 1.04
CA ILE A 102 -15.95 -9.73 -0.41
C ILE A 102 -15.51 -8.31 -0.76
N LEU A 103 -16.15 -7.29 -0.20
CA LEU A 103 -15.77 -5.89 -0.43
C LEU A 103 -14.33 -5.61 0.01
N HIS A 104 -13.95 -6.07 1.21
CA HIS A 104 -12.58 -5.96 1.72
C HIS A 104 -11.55 -6.63 0.82
N LEU A 105 -11.90 -7.79 0.24
CA LEU A 105 -11.04 -8.49 -0.68
C LEU A 105 -10.87 -7.71 -2.00
N ILE A 106 -11.97 -7.18 -2.54
CA ILE A 106 -11.94 -6.34 -3.74
C ILE A 106 -11.07 -5.10 -3.52
N GLU A 107 -11.23 -4.43 -2.37
CA GLU A 107 -10.43 -3.26 -1.98
C GLU A 107 -8.95 -3.59 -1.83
N ALA A 108 -8.64 -4.74 -1.25
CA ALA A 108 -7.27 -5.23 -1.14
C ALA A 108 -6.65 -5.43 -2.53
N VAL A 109 -7.37 -6.09 -3.44
CA VAL A 109 -6.91 -6.34 -4.82
C VAL A 109 -6.74 -5.01 -5.57
N LEU A 110 -7.71 -4.10 -5.47
CA LEU A 110 -7.67 -2.76 -6.07
C LEU A 110 -6.48 -1.94 -5.55
N GLY A 111 -6.29 -1.89 -4.23
CA GLY A 111 -5.18 -1.19 -3.61
C GLY A 111 -3.84 -1.75 -4.07
N VAL A 112 -3.70 -3.08 -4.12
CA VAL A 112 -2.48 -3.72 -4.63
C VAL A 112 -2.24 -3.38 -6.09
N ALA A 113 -3.26 -3.46 -6.93
CA ALA A 113 -3.16 -3.12 -8.35
C ALA A 113 -2.75 -1.65 -8.56
N LEU A 114 -3.40 -0.73 -7.84
CA LEU A 114 -3.11 0.71 -7.88
C LEU A 114 -1.69 1.01 -7.41
N GLY A 115 -1.27 0.41 -6.30
CA GLY A 115 0.06 0.62 -5.75
C GLY A 115 1.17 0.08 -6.65
N LEU A 116 0.96 -1.08 -7.28
CA LEU A 116 1.89 -1.61 -8.29
C LEU A 116 1.93 -0.73 -9.55
N ALA A 117 0.79 -0.19 -9.99
CA ALA A 117 0.72 0.73 -11.12
C ALA A 117 1.49 2.03 -10.84
N LEU A 118 1.30 2.62 -9.66
CA LEU A 118 2.01 3.82 -9.21
C LEU A 118 3.51 3.57 -9.04
N SER A 119 3.90 2.44 -8.46
CA SER A 119 5.30 2.06 -8.35
C SER A 119 5.97 1.94 -9.74
N ARG A 120 5.25 1.40 -10.73
CA ARG A 120 5.74 1.33 -12.12
C ARG A 120 5.88 2.70 -12.77
N THR A 121 4.89 3.60 -12.62
CA THR A 121 4.96 4.94 -13.22
C THR A 121 6.07 5.79 -12.60
N LEU A 122 6.19 5.78 -11.27
CA LEU A 122 7.30 6.43 -10.55
C LEU A 122 8.65 5.88 -10.98
N SER A 123 8.75 4.56 -11.16
CA SER A 123 9.97 3.94 -11.64
C SER A 123 10.37 4.43 -13.03
N ARG A 124 9.42 4.48 -13.97
CA ARG A 124 9.68 4.95 -15.34
C ARG A 124 10.10 6.42 -15.38
N ARG A 125 9.43 7.29 -14.61
CA ARG A 125 9.78 8.72 -14.52
C ARG A 125 11.20 8.92 -13.98
N TRP A 126 11.56 8.24 -12.90
CA TRP A 126 12.90 8.31 -12.33
C TRP A 126 13.97 7.86 -13.33
N ALA A 127 13.73 6.79 -14.08
CA ALA A 127 14.68 6.31 -15.08
C ALA A 127 14.92 7.34 -16.20
N ALA A 128 13.87 8.04 -16.62
CA ALA A 128 13.97 9.11 -17.62
C ALA A 128 14.77 10.32 -17.10
N GLU A 129 14.56 10.75 -15.86
CA GLU A 129 15.29 11.87 -15.25
C GLU A 129 16.79 11.58 -15.09
N VAL A 130 17.14 10.35 -14.69
CA VAL A 130 18.55 9.93 -14.57
C VAL A 130 19.24 9.91 -15.93
N ALA A 131 18.53 9.47 -16.99
CA ALA A 131 19.06 9.45 -18.35
C ALA A 131 19.34 10.88 -18.88
N ASP A 132 18.39 11.81 -18.73
CA ASP A 132 18.56 13.22 -19.15
C ASP A 132 19.75 13.87 -18.40
N THR A 133 19.84 13.64 -17.09
CA THR A 133 20.94 14.19 -16.27
C THR A 133 22.30 13.63 -16.69
N GLY A 134 22.37 12.34 -17.01
CA GLY A 134 23.57 11.69 -17.53
C GLY A 134 24.02 12.27 -18.88
N GLU A 135 23.08 12.46 -19.81
CA GLU A 135 23.35 13.02 -21.13
C GLU A 135 23.87 14.47 -21.04
N ARG A 136 23.24 15.30 -20.20
CA ARG A 136 23.70 16.68 -19.94
C ARG A 136 25.12 16.72 -19.39
N ARG A 137 25.45 15.81 -18.47
CA ARG A 137 26.79 15.73 -17.87
C ARG A 137 27.84 15.26 -18.88
N GLY A 138 27.48 14.32 -19.77
CA GLY A 138 28.32 13.88 -20.88
C GLY A 138 28.64 15.01 -21.87
N ARG A 139 27.60 15.75 -22.32
CA ARG A 139 27.79 16.92 -23.21
C ARG A 139 28.68 17.99 -22.60
N ARG A 140 28.60 18.21 -21.27
CA ARG A 140 29.42 19.19 -20.57
C ARG A 140 30.89 18.79 -20.47
N LYS A 141 31.19 17.49 -20.40
CA LYS A 141 32.55 16.96 -20.44
C LYS A 141 33.15 17.04 -21.85
N ALA A 142 32.39 16.75 -22.89
CA ALA A 142 32.87 16.79 -24.28
C ALA A 142 33.21 18.20 -24.80
N ARG A 143 32.80 19.26 -24.08
CA ARG A 143 33.07 20.67 -24.41
C ARG A 143 34.26 21.27 -23.64
N ARG A 144 34.91 20.50 -22.76
CA ARG A 144 36.12 20.88 -22.03
C ARG A 144 37.29 20.09 -22.59
#